data_AF-A0A7S2J0V8-F1
#
_entry.id   AF-A0A7S2J0V8-F1
#
_cell.length_a   1.000
_cell.length_b   1.000
_cell.length_c   1.000
_cell.angle_alpha   90.00
_cell.angle_beta   90.00
_cell.angle_gamma   90.00
#
_symmetry.space_group_name_H-M   'P 1'
#
loop_
_entity.id
_entity.type
_entity.pdbx_description
1 polymer ?
#
loop_
_entity_poly.entity_id
_entity_poly.type
_entity_poly.pdbx_seq_one_letter_code
_entity_poly.pdbx_strand_id
1 'polypeptide(L)'
;DNKGPDIERLMDDLALVDVGFVVECLEAGVPLPRQQEVPRGAFINKENSACIKKTLSAGMLSILVLSYPWLDRGHPDKHLFVGKKLLSILQVFLSQAKKEGEHCTVGMM
;
A
#
# COMPACT_ATOMS: atom_id res chain seq x y z
N ASP A 1 22.34 12.84 -12.63
CA ASP A 1 21.18 12.04 -13.07
C ASP A 1 20.98 10.81 -12.22
N ASN A 2 20.22 10.93 -11.13
CA ASN A 2 19.84 9.81 -10.28
C ASN A 2 18.70 9.03 -10.95
N LYS A 3 19.03 8.19 -11.92
CA LYS A 3 18.07 7.20 -12.44
C LYS A 3 18.09 6.00 -11.49
N GLY A 4 17.28 6.09 -10.43
CA GLY A 4 16.92 4.89 -9.67
C GLY A 4 16.36 3.81 -10.60
N PRO A 5 16.39 2.53 -10.20
CA PRO A 5 15.84 1.43 -10.99
C PRO A 5 14.39 1.71 -11.38
N ASP A 6 14.01 1.34 -12.61
CA ASP A 6 12.65 1.50 -13.11
C ASP A 6 11.70 0.70 -12.22
N ILE A 7 10.72 1.39 -11.62
CA ILE A 7 9.78 0.81 -10.68
C ILE A 7 9.00 -0.35 -11.31
N GLU A 8 8.75 -0.29 -12.63
CA GLU A 8 8.08 -1.34 -13.38
C GLU A 8 8.86 -2.66 -13.36
N ARG A 9 10.20 -2.59 -13.34
CA ARG A 9 11.07 -3.77 -13.24
C ARG A 9 11.07 -4.33 -11.83
N LEU A 10 11.03 -3.47 -10.81
CA LEU A 10 10.94 -3.94 -9.42
C LEU A 10 9.62 -4.64 -9.12
N MET A 11 8.55 -4.24 -9.83
CA MET A 11 7.22 -4.85 -9.70
C MET A 11 7.11 -6.23 -10.36
N ASP A 12 8.10 -6.67 -11.14
CA ASP A 12 8.14 -8.06 -11.63
C ASP A 12 8.39 -9.05 -10.48
N ASP A 13 9.13 -8.61 -9.46
CA ASP A 13 9.54 -9.45 -8.34
C ASP A 13 8.83 -9.09 -7.02
N LEU A 14 8.14 -7.94 -6.96
CA LEU A 14 7.50 -7.41 -5.75
C LEU A 14 6.00 -7.19 -5.96
N ALA A 15 5.21 -7.73 -5.04
CA ALA A 15 3.78 -7.44 -4.97
C ALA A 15 3.54 -6.19 -4.14
N LEU A 16 3.02 -5.14 -4.77
CA LEU A 16 2.57 -3.92 -4.10
C LEU A 16 1.05 -3.89 -4.08
N VAL A 17 0.47 -3.68 -2.90
CA VAL A 17 -0.99 -3.51 -2.73
C VAL A 17 -1.31 -2.01 -2.67
N ASP A 18 -2.40 -1.60 -3.31
CA ASP A 18 -2.90 -0.23 -3.22
C ASP A 18 -3.27 0.10 -1.77
N VAL A 19 -2.68 1.17 -1.20
CA VAL A 19 -3.02 1.63 0.15
C VAL A 19 -4.52 1.96 0.29
N GLY A 20 -5.21 2.34 -0.78
CA GLY A 20 -6.67 2.52 -0.78
C GLY A 20 -7.42 1.25 -0.35
N PHE A 21 -7.06 0.10 -0.89
CA PHE A 21 -7.64 -1.19 -0.50
C PHE A 21 -7.37 -1.52 0.98
N VAL A 22 -6.17 -1.20 1.47
CA VAL A 22 -5.79 -1.42 2.88
C VAL A 22 -6.63 -0.54 3.81
N VAL A 23 -6.82 0.73 3.44
CA VAL A 23 -7.68 1.66 4.17
C VAL A 23 -9.12 1.14 4.22
N GLU A 24 -9.68 0.71 3.08
CA GLU A 24 -11.04 0.15 3.02
C GLU A 24 -11.21 -1.05 3.96
N CYS A 25 -10.24 -1.98 3.99
CA CYS A 25 -10.28 -3.12 4.91
C CYS A 25 -10.33 -2.67 6.38
N LEU A 26 -9.46 -1.75 6.75
CA LEU A 26 -9.34 -1.27 8.13
C LEU A 26 -10.55 -0.43 8.56
N GLU A 27 -11.12 0.38 7.66
CA GLU A 27 -12.37 1.13 7.89
C GLU A 27 -13.56 0.19 8.07
N ALA A 28 -13.61 -0.89 7.30
CA ALA A 28 -14.62 -1.94 7.45
C ALA A 28 -14.45 -2.77 8.74
N GLY A 29 -13.38 -2.56 9.51
CA GLY A 29 -13.09 -3.34 10.71
C GLY A 29 -12.70 -4.78 10.40
N VAL A 30 -12.13 -5.03 9.22
CA VAL A 30 -11.68 -6.35 8.77
C VAL A 30 -10.15 -6.43 8.84
N PRO A 31 -9.58 -7.51 9.41
CA PRO A 31 -8.13 -7.76 9.35
C PRO A 31 -7.63 -7.80 7.91
N LEU A 32 -6.38 -7.37 7.70
CA LEU A 32 -5.79 -7.41 6.37
C LEU A 32 -5.70 -8.86 5.88
N PRO A 33 -6.20 -9.16 4.67
CA PRO A 33 -6.14 -10.52 4.14
C PRO A 33 -4.69 -10.94 3.94
N ARG A 34 -4.45 -12.26 3.94
CA ARG A 34 -3.14 -12.77 3.53
C ARG A 34 -2.92 -12.43 2.06
N GLN A 35 -1.66 -12.32 1.63
CA GLN A 35 -1.34 -11.91 0.27
C GLN A 35 -2.07 -12.75 -0.80
N GLN A 36 -2.19 -14.07 -0.64
CA GLN A 36 -2.91 -14.94 -1.58
C GLN A 36 -4.44 -14.75 -1.60
N GLU A 37 -5.00 -14.05 -0.60
CA GLU A 37 -6.44 -13.74 -0.47
C GLU A 37 -6.76 -12.33 -0.97
N VAL A 38 -5.74 -11.48 -1.20
CA VAL A 38 -5.93 -10.13 -1.75
C VAL A 38 -6.51 -10.23 -3.17
N PRO A 39 -7.58 -9.50 -3.50
CA PRO A 39 -8.13 -9.47 -4.84
C PRO A 39 -7.10 -8.98 -5.87
N ARG A 40 -7.07 -9.59 -7.05
CA ARG A 40 -6.10 -9.21 -8.11
C ARG A 40 -6.11 -7.73 -8.47
N GLY A 41 -7.28 -7.08 -8.42
CA GLY A 41 -7.44 -5.66 -8.72
C GLY A 41 -6.87 -4.71 -7.65
N ALA A 42 -6.57 -5.20 -6.45
CA ALA A 42 -5.94 -4.41 -5.39
C ALA A 42 -4.41 -4.38 -5.51
N PHE A 43 -3.81 -5.21 -6.37
CA PHE A 43 -2.39 -5.16 -6.65
C PHE A 43 -2.08 -4.07 -7.67
N ILE A 44 -1.01 -3.32 -7.41
CA ILE A 44 -0.41 -2.41 -8.36
C ILE A 44 0.39 -3.24 -9.36
N ASN A 45 0.14 -3.02 -10.64
CA ASN A 45 0.77 -3.65 -11.78
C ASN A 45 1.43 -2.60 -12.69
N LYS A 46 2.09 -3.05 -13.77
CA LYS A 46 2.78 -2.13 -14.70
C LYS A 46 1.83 -1.09 -15.30
N GLU A 47 0.60 -1.48 -15.62
CA GLU A 47 -0.41 -0.64 -16.27
C GLU A 47 -0.89 0.51 -15.36
N ASN A 48 -0.99 0.27 -14.04
CA ASN A 48 -1.40 1.28 -13.05
C ASN A 48 -0.22 1.86 -12.25
N SER A 49 1.03 1.51 -12.56
CA SER A 49 2.24 2.01 -11.89
C SER A 49 2.43 3.54 -11.99
N ALA A 50 1.79 4.19 -12.96
CA ALA A 50 1.74 5.65 -13.05
C ALA A 50 1.18 6.30 -11.77
N CYS A 51 0.27 5.60 -11.06
CA CYS A 51 -0.35 6.05 -9.83
C CYS A 51 0.65 6.25 -8.68
N ILE A 52 1.76 5.50 -8.67
CA ILE A 52 2.83 5.62 -7.66
C ILE A 52 4.02 6.47 -8.16
N LYS A 53 4.26 6.50 -9.48
CA LYS A 53 5.34 7.30 -10.09
C LYS A 53 5.18 8.79 -9.82
N LYS A 54 3.95 9.30 -9.87
CA LYS A 54 3.68 10.72 -9.62
C LYS A 54 3.99 11.11 -8.17
N THR A 55 3.55 10.28 -7.22
CA THR A 55 3.89 10.41 -5.79
C THR A 55 5.41 10.42 -5.56
N LEU A 56 6.15 9.53 -6.23
CA LEU A 56 7.62 9.50 -6.15
C LEU A 56 8.26 10.78 -6.70
N SER A 57 7.77 11.29 -7.84
CA SER A 57 8.29 12.52 -8.46
C SER A 57 8.05 13.77 -7.62
N ALA A 58 7.02 13.75 -6.77
CA ALA A 58 6.73 14.80 -5.79
C ALA A 58 7.60 14.70 -4.51
N GLY A 59 8.56 13.76 -4.46
CA GLY A 59 9.43 13.57 -3.30
C GLY A 59 8.75 12.89 -2.11
N MET A 60 7.60 12.25 -2.32
CA MET A 60 6.87 11.54 -1.28
C MET A 60 7.27 10.06 -1.19
N LEU A 61 7.00 9.44 -0.04
CA LEU A 61 7.06 7.99 0.12
C LEU A 61 5.99 7.33 -0.77
N SER A 62 6.41 6.76 -1.90
CA SER A 62 5.52 6.06 -2.84
C SER A 62 5.33 4.58 -2.52
N ILE A 63 6.19 4.01 -1.66
CA ILE A 63 6.14 2.64 -1.19
C ILE A 63 6.28 2.64 0.33
N LEU A 64 5.39 1.95 1.03
CA LEU A 64 5.46 1.68 2.47
C LEU A 64 5.70 0.19 2.68
N VAL A 65 6.63 -0.13 3.57
CA VAL A 65 6.85 -1.51 4.03
C VAL A 65 6.32 -1.63 5.43
N LEU A 66 5.35 -2.52 5.64
CA LEU A 66 4.71 -2.70 6.93
C LEU A 66 5.12 -4.05 7.53
N SER A 67 5.98 -4.01 8.54
CA SER A 67 6.35 -5.19 9.32
C SER A 67 5.93 -5.01 10.78
N TYR A 68 5.13 -5.94 11.30
CA TYR A 68 4.73 -5.97 12.71
C TYR A 68 4.70 -7.41 13.25
N PRO A 69 4.85 -7.61 14.58
CA PRO A 69 4.90 -8.94 15.17
C PRO A 69 3.63 -9.74 14.93
N TRP A 70 3.78 -11.06 14.79
CA TRP A 70 2.64 -11.95 14.75
C TRP A 70 2.04 -12.13 16.15
N LEU A 71 0.75 -11.84 16.29
CA LEU A 71 -0.01 -12.14 17.51
C LEU A 71 -0.13 -13.65 17.76
N ASP A 72 -0.52 -14.42 16.75
CA ASP A 72 -0.60 -15.87 16.78
C ASP A 72 -0.37 -16.48 15.38
N ARG A 73 -0.43 -17.81 15.25
CA ARG A 73 -0.18 -18.50 13.96
C ARG A 73 -1.23 -18.20 12.88
N GLY A 74 -2.40 -17.71 13.26
CA GLY A 74 -3.52 -17.45 12.37
C GLY A 74 -3.37 -16.12 11.64
N HIS A 75 -3.14 -15.04 12.39
CA HIS A 75 -3.06 -13.68 11.84
C HIS A 75 -2.27 -12.73 12.75
N PRO A 76 -1.46 -11.81 12.20
CA PRO A 76 -0.57 -10.98 13.02
C PRO A 76 -1.30 -9.90 13.83
N ASP A 77 -2.46 -9.42 13.37
CA ASP A 77 -3.30 -8.45 14.09
C ASP A 77 -4.81 -8.71 13.94
N LYS A 78 -5.29 -9.88 14.40
CA LYS A 78 -6.70 -10.29 14.22
C LYS A 78 -7.72 -9.39 14.93
N HIS A 79 -7.25 -8.58 15.89
CA HIS A 79 -8.07 -7.68 16.70
C HIS A 79 -7.93 -6.20 16.29
N LEU A 80 -7.16 -5.91 15.23
CA LEU A 80 -6.95 -4.57 14.67
C LEU A 80 -6.34 -3.55 15.64
N PHE A 81 -5.53 -4.00 16.61
CA PHE A 81 -4.89 -3.06 17.54
C PHE A 81 -3.83 -2.21 16.84
N VAL A 82 -3.08 -2.82 15.92
CA VAL A 82 -2.07 -2.13 15.11
C VAL A 82 -2.77 -1.47 13.90
N GLY A 83 -3.67 -2.20 13.24
CA GLY A 83 -4.45 -1.73 12.09
C GLY A 83 -5.17 -0.40 12.36
N LYS A 84 -5.82 -0.24 13.51
CA LYS A 84 -6.48 1.03 13.88
C LYS A 84 -5.51 2.20 13.99
N LYS A 85 -4.28 1.97 14.47
CA LYS A 85 -3.25 3.01 14.55
C LYS A 85 -2.70 3.34 13.17
N LEU A 86 -2.53 2.31 12.33
CA LEU A 86 -2.07 2.46 10.96
C LEU A 86 -3.08 3.20 10.09
N LEU A 87 -4.37 2.99 10.29
CA LEU A 87 -5.43 3.61 9.48
C LEU A 87 -5.24 5.13 9.38
N SER A 88 -5.04 5.82 10.50
CA SER A 88 -4.82 7.28 10.48
C SER A 88 -3.57 7.69 9.69
N ILE A 89 -2.49 6.90 9.79
CA ILE A 89 -1.25 7.14 9.06
C ILE A 89 -1.46 6.92 7.55
N LEU A 90 -2.11 5.82 7.18
CA LEU A 90 -2.39 5.45 5.80
C LEU A 90 -3.35 6.45 5.13
N GLN A 91 -4.37 6.93 5.85
CA GLN A 91 -5.26 7.98 5.37
C GLN A 91 -4.50 9.29 5.06
N VAL A 92 -3.51 9.66 5.86
CA VAL A 92 -2.65 10.82 5.58
C VAL A 92 -1.85 10.59 4.29
N PHE A 93 -1.20 9.43 4.14
CA PHE A 93 -0.45 9.12 2.93
C PHE A 93 -1.34 9.10 1.68
N LEU A 94 -2.50 8.46 1.76
CA LEU A 94 -3.47 8.41 0.68
C LEU A 94 -3.96 9.80 0.33
N SER A 95 -4.35 10.62 1.31
CA SER A 95 -4.80 12.00 1.10
C SER A 95 -3.74 12.85 0.41
N GLN A 96 -2.47 12.71 0.80
CA GLN A 96 -1.39 13.44 0.13
C GLN A 96 -1.19 12.95 -1.30
N ALA A 97 -1.22 11.64 -1.55
CA ALA A 97 -1.12 11.10 -2.90
C ALA A 97 -2.26 11.62 -3.80
N LYS A 98 -3.49 11.70 -3.28
CA LYS A 98 -4.65 12.21 -4.04
C LYS A 98 -4.51 13.69 -4.46
N LYS A 99 -3.67 14.50 -3.79
CA LYS A 99 -3.38 15.87 -4.24
C LYS A 99 -2.62 15.91 -5.55
N GLU A 100 -1.80 14.89 -5.81
CA GLU A 100 -1.09 14.75 -7.08
C GLU A 100 -2.03 14.27 -8.19
N GLY A 101 -3.12 13.57 -7.86
CA GLY A 101 -4.16 13.24 -8.81
C GLY A 101 -5.13 12.20 -8.25
N GLU A 102 -6.34 12.17 -8.78
CA GLU A 102 -7.42 11.29 -8.30
C GLU A 102 -7.02 9.81 -8.29
N HIS A 103 -6.25 9.37 -9.28
CA HIS A 103 -5.78 7.99 -9.37
C HIS A 103 -4.47 7.73 -8.64
N CYS A 104 -3.79 8.76 -8.12
CA CYS A 104 -2.52 8.56 -7.43
C CYS A 104 -2.71 7.80 -6.11
N THR A 105 -1.72 7.00 -5.75
CA THR A 105 -1.72 6.19 -4.53
C THR A 105 -0.30 5.97 -3.99
N VAL A 106 -0.22 5.17 -2.94
CA VAL A 106 1.00 4.64 -2.33
C VAL A 106 0.91 3.12 -2.41
N GLY A 107 1.99 2.46 -2.81
CA GLY A 107 2.09 1.00 -2.76
C GLY A 107 2.47 0.53 -1.37
N MET A 108 1.86 -0.55 -0.90
CA MET A 108 2.21 -1.19 0.38
C MET A 108 2.75 -2.59 0.13
N MET A 109 3.82 -2.93 0.85
CA MET A 109 4.41 -4.27 0.93
C MET A 109 4.29 -4.83 2.33
#